data_AF-A0AAN2C8P9-F1
#
_entry.id   AF-A0AAN2C8P9-F1
#
_cell.length_a   1.000
_cell.length_b   1.000
_cell.length_c   1.000
_cell.angle_alpha   90.00
_cell.angle_beta   90.00
_cell.angle_gamma   90.00
#
_symmetry.space_group_name_H-M   'P 1'
#
loop_
_entity.id
_entity.type
_entity.pdbx_description
1 polymer ?
#
loop_
_entity_poly.entity_id
_entity_poly.type
_entity_poly.pdbx_seq_one_letter_code
_entity_poly.pdbx_strand_id
1 'polypeptide(L)'
;MNPASAAAVFERLRGSLNIGAVHAGARRPFKFFLYGDPALVSDLRGVLLAGYEGDTIPPEAAAALETLDTERNVDAFDARAILVCARPGDREAMRLDRLAALKLPILYVVVDPAATATSGPVQAPASATVEEYVVDRMDYDALRGRVLPHLIDCCRGIEVAVGRQLPALRDTVSAKLTRDASLNSLKVAGASAVVDHVPVLGVVLGAFASAGDMMAITGIQMTLMLNIGATYGRDPDFNQLWELLPVVGGGFGWRALARELSGFIPVGGIIIKAAIAYAGTAVVGEGVSYYYRHGRQMGVEDASRVYDDAKSAATAFARDLFARVRRNGKD
;
A
#
# COMPACT_ATOMS: atom_id res chain seq x y z
N MET A 1 -24.95 -22.47 -0.17
CA MET A 1 -23.67 -23.07 0.29
C MET A 1 -23.93 -23.71 1.65
N ASN A 2 -23.62 -24.98 1.86
CA ASN A 2 -23.84 -25.67 3.15
C ASN A 2 -22.75 -25.23 4.16
N PRO A 3 -23.03 -24.99 5.46
CA PRO A 3 -22.02 -24.63 6.46
C PRO A 3 -20.77 -25.53 6.46
N ALA A 4 -20.90 -26.82 6.18
CA ALA A 4 -19.77 -27.74 6.06
C ALA A 4 -18.80 -27.40 4.89
N SER A 5 -19.32 -26.88 3.77
CA SER A 5 -18.48 -26.49 2.63
C SER A 5 -17.81 -25.13 2.85
N ALA A 6 -18.43 -24.22 3.61
CA ALA A 6 -17.83 -22.94 3.98
C ALA A 6 -16.64 -23.13 4.93
N ALA A 7 -16.79 -24.01 5.93
CA ALA A 7 -15.72 -24.36 6.87
C ALA A 7 -14.52 -25.02 6.15
N ALA A 8 -14.77 -25.93 5.21
CA ALA A 8 -13.69 -26.59 4.45
C ALA A 8 -12.91 -25.63 3.53
N VAL A 9 -13.60 -24.67 2.91
CA VAL A 9 -12.95 -23.60 2.12
C VAL A 9 -12.12 -22.70 3.03
N PHE A 10 -12.65 -22.35 4.20
CA PHE A 10 -11.92 -21.56 5.18
C PHE A 10 -10.67 -22.26 5.70
N GLU A 11 -10.73 -23.56 6.02
CA GLU A 11 -9.54 -24.32 6.46
C GLU A 11 -8.46 -24.40 5.38
N ARG A 12 -8.85 -24.52 4.10
CA ARG A 12 -7.89 -24.42 2.99
C ARG A 12 -7.25 -23.05 2.88
N LEU A 13 -8.04 -21.99 3.04
CA LEU A 13 -7.52 -20.61 3.03
C LEU A 13 -6.60 -20.36 4.22
N ARG A 14 -6.97 -20.83 5.42
CA ARG A 14 -6.15 -20.79 6.63
C ARG A 14 -4.79 -21.43 6.40
N GLY A 15 -4.74 -22.62 5.79
CA GLY A 15 -3.48 -23.31 5.46
C GLY A 15 -2.62 -22.59 4.40
N SER A 16 -3.23 -21.74 3.56
CA SER A 16 -2.52 -20.96 2.54
C SER A 16 -1.93 -19.63 3.08
N LEU A 17 -2.41 -19.16 4.22
CA LEU A 17 -1.97 -17.91 4.84
C LEU A 17 -0.68 -18.13 5.63
N ASN A 18 0.41 -17.53 5.18
CA ASN A 18 1.69 -17.60 5.86
C ASN A 18 1.82 -16.50 6.92
N ILE A 19 1.18 -16.72 8.08
CA ILE A 19 1.27 -15.80 9.23
C ILE A 19 2.72 -15.63 9.69
N GLY A 20 3.52 -16.71 9.65
CA GLY A 20 4.93 -16.66 10.00
C GLY A 20 5.73 -15.66 9.14
N ALA A 21 5.45 -15.61 7.84
CA ALA A 21 6.07 -14.64 6.93
C ALA A 21 5.65 -13.20 7.25
N VAL A 22 4.38 -12.95 7.59
CA VAL A 22 3.92 -11.63 8.03
C VAL A 22 4.64 -11.22 9.32
N HIS A 23 4.74 -12.14 10.27
CA HIS A 23 5.39 -11.91 11.56
C HIS A 23 6.89 -11.60 11.41
N ALA A 24 7.58 -12.36 10.57
CA ALA A 24 8.99 -12.15 10.25
C ALA A 24 9.21 -10.83 9.50
N GLY A 25 8.35 -10.52 8.52
CA GLY A 25 8.40 -9.29 7.74
C GLY A 25 8.20 -8.03 8.58
N ALA A 26 7.26 -8.07 9.55
CA ALA A 26 6.90 -6.94 10.40
C ALA A 26 7.98 -6.51 11.40
N ARG A 27 9.00 -7.34 11.64
CA ARG A 27 10.11 -7.06 12.58
C ARG A 27 11.47 -6.95 11.90
N ARG A 28 11.50 -6.83 10.56
CA ARG A 28 12.77 -6.70 9.84
C ARG A 28 13.43 -5.38 10.22
N PRO A 29 14.73 -5.38 10.57
CA PRO A 29 15.45 -4.15 10.84
C PRO A 29 15.52 -3.30 9.57
N PHE A 30 15.47 -1.99 9.77
CA PHE A 30 15.67 -1.01 8.73
C PHE A 30 16.16 0.30 9.34
N LYS A 31 16.75 1.14 8.49
CA LYS A 31 16.98 2.54 8.83
C LYS A 31 16.84 3.48 7.63
N PHE A 32 16.52 4.72 7.94
CA PHE A 32 16.58 5.85 7.03
C PHE A 32 17.68 6.78 7.48
N PHE A 33 18.44 7.23 6.49
CA PHE A 33 19.44 8.25 6.71
C PHE A 33 18.84 9.63 6.52
N LEU A 34 19.10 10.53 7.48
CA LEU A 34 18.71 11.94 7.41
C LEU A 34 19.96 12.78 7.21
N TYR A 35 19.93 13.73 6.28
CA TYR A 35 21.07 14.58 5.98
C TYR A 35 20.62 15.99 5.56
N GLY A 36 21.47 17.00 5.75
CA GLY A 36 21.22 18.37 5.28
C GLY A 36 21.04 19.39 6.40
N ASP A 37 20.18 20.40 6.20
CA ASP A 37 19.94 21.49 7.16
C ASP A 37 19.54 20.93 8.54
N PRO A 38 20.27 21.25 9.63
CA PRO A 38 20.00 20.66 10.95
C PRO A 38 18.60 20.93 11.51
N ALA A 39 18.03 22.10 11.23
CA ALA A 39 16.67 22.44 11.69
C ALA A 39 15.64 21.61 10.91
N LEU A 40 15.76 21.54 9.58
CA LEU A 40 14.85 20.74 8.76
C LEU A 40 14.97 19.23 9.02
N VAL A 41 16.18 18.74 9.31
CA VAL A 41 16.40 17.34 9.72
C VAL A 41 15.71 17.06 11.07
N SER A 42 15.77 18.01 12.01
CA SER A 42 15.06 17.90 13.29
C SER A 42 13.54 17.90 13.09
N ASP A 43 13.02 18.77 12.23
CA ASP A 43 11.59 18.85 11.91
C ASP A 43 11.10 17.56 11.25
N LEU A 44 11.81 17.06 10.22
CA LEU A 44 11.49 15.79 9.55
C LEU A 44 11.48 14.62 10.54
N ARG A 45 12.47 14.57 11.43
CA ARG A 45 12.51 13.55 12.50
C ARG A 45 11.29 13.65 13.41
N GLY A 46 10.90 14.87 13.78
CA GLY A 46 9.66 15.13 14.53
C GLY A 46 8.44 14.59 13.79
N VAL A 47 8.32 14.85 12.49
CA VAL A 47 7.22 14.34 11.65
C VAL A 47 7.20 12.82 11.59
N LEU A 48 8.35 12.16 11.37
CA LEU A 48 8.42 10.70 11.21
C LEU A 48 8.24 9.94 12.53
N LEU A 49 8.58 10.57 13.65
CA LEU A 49 8.34 10.02 15.00
C LEU A 49 6.98 10.41 15.57
N ALA A 50 6.26 11.35 14.94
CA ALA A 50 4.89 11.66 15.32
C ALA A 50 4.00 10.43 15.14
N GLY A 51 3.11 10.20 16.10
CA GLY A 51 2.01 9.26 15.95
C GLY A 51 0.69 10.00 15.88
N TYR A 52 -0.38 9.27 15.57
CA TYR A 52 -1.73 9.80 15.76
C TYR A 52 -2.06 9.90 17.25
N GLU A 53 -3.08 10.67 17.58
CA GLU A 53 -3.58 10.74 18.94
C GLU A 53 -3.95 9.33 19.45
N GLY A 54 -3.33 8.91 20.55
CA GLY A 54 -3.48 7.56 21.11
C GLY A 54 -2.43 6.53 20.67
N ASP A 55 -1.53 6.89 19.74
CA ASP A 55 -0.42 6.02 19.37
C ASP A 55 0.70 6.01 20.42
N THR A 56 1.18 4.82 20.76
CA THR A 56 2.45 4.65 21.47
C THR A 56 3.60 4.59 20.48
N ILE A 57 4.55 5.51 20.58
CA ILE A 57 5.77 5.51 19.76
C ILE A 57 6.63 4.30 20.19
N PRO A 58 6.98 3.39 19.26
CA PRO A 58 7.84 2.25 19.58
C PRO A 58 9.22 2.71 20.09
N PRO A 59 9.81 2.05 21.10
CA PRO A 59 11.13 2.42 21.63
C PRO A 59 12.24 2.45 20.55
N GLU A 60 12.16 1.53 19.60
CA GLU A 60 13.07 1.40 18.48
C GLU A 60 12.87 2.46 17.38
N ALA A 61 11.78 3.24 17.39
CA ALA A 61 11.44 4.20 16.33
C ALA A 61 12.55 5.21 16.05
N ALA A 62 13.14 5.78 17.11
CA ALA A 62 14.22 6.75 16.99
C ALA A 62 15.49 6.14 16.34
N ALA A 63 15.76 4.86 16.60
CA ALA A 63 16.91 4.15 16.06
C ALA A 63 16.77 3.85 14.56
N ALA A 64 15.55 3.84 14.01
CA ALA A 64 15.33 3.73 12.57
C ALA A 64 15.69 5.01 11.80
N LEU A 65 15.96 6.12 12.50
CA LEU A 65 16.27 7.41 11.89
C LEU A 65 17.68 7.85 12.29
N GLU A 66 18.64 7.65 11.39
CA GLU A 66 20.05 7.97 11.65
C GLU A 66 20.46 9.23 10.90
N THR A 67 21.00 10.23 11.60
CA THR A 67 21.54 11.43 10.93
C THR A 67 22.94 11.11 10.39
N LEU A 68 23.15 11.27 9.09
CA LEU A 68 24.43 11.01 8.44
C LEU A 68 25.47 12.07 8.78
N ASP A 69 26.66 11.58 9.15
CA ASP A 69 27.89 12.35 9.18
C ASP A 69 28.77 11.86 8.01
N THR A 70 28.90 12.69 6.96
CA THR A 70 29.61 12.32 5.73
C THR A 70 31.12 12.16 5.91
N GLU A 71 31.66 12.54 7.06
CA GLU A 71 33.08 12.38 7.39
C GLU A 71 33.36 11.03 8.07
N ARG A 72 32.32 10.27 8.42
CA ARG A 72 32.44 8.93 9.03
C ARG A 72 32.05 7.84 8.04
N ASN A 73 32.66 6.68 8.21
CA ASN A 73 32.17 5.49 7.51
C ASN A 73 30.87 5.02 8.16
N VAL A 74 29.82 4.86 7.37
CA VAL A 74 28.48 4.53 7.88
C VAL A 74 28.08 3.16 7.35
N ASP A 75 27.61 2.30 8.25
CA ASP A 75 27.05 1.00 7.88
C ASP A 75 25.71 1.20 7.17
N ALA A 76 25.59 0.77 5.91
CA ALA A 76 24.38 0.91 5.11
C ALA A 76 23.58 -0.40 4.98
N PHE A 77 23.94 -1.47 5.69
CA PHE A 77 23.38 -2.82 5.49
C PHE A 77 21.83 -2.86 5.52
N ASP A 78 21.23 -2.24 6.53
CA ASP A 78 19.76 -2.16 6.68
C ASP A 78 19.17 -0.82 6.22
N ALA A 79 19.98 0.02 5.57
CA ALA A 79 19.51 1.30 5.08
C ALA A 79 18.61 1.12 3.85
N ARG A 80 17.61 2.01 3.70
CA ARG A 80 16.59 1.90 2.65
C ARG A 80 16.48 3.14 1.77
N ALA A 81 16.73 4.31 2.35
CA ALA A 81 16.74 5.58 1.63
C ALA A 81 17.53 6.62 2.42
N ILE A 82 17.94 7.67 1.71
CA ILE A 82 18.49 8.89 2.28
C ILE A 82 17.49 10.01 2.04
N LEU A 83 17.03 10.66 3.11
CA LEU A 83 16.23 11.88 3.06
C LEU A 83 17.16 13.07 3.27
N VAL A 84 17.36 13.86 2.21
CA VAL A 84 18.17 15.07 2.26
C VAL A 84 17.23 16.26 2.44
N CYS A 85 17.37 16.99 3.52
CA CYS A 85 16.57 18.16 3.85
C CYS A 85 17.35 19.43 3.50
N ALA A 86 16.82 20.24 2.59
CA ALA A 86 17.53 21.38 2.03
C ALA A 86 16.65 22.62 1.90
N ARG A 87 17.27 23.78 1.78
CA ARG A 87 16.65 25.04 1.37
C ARG A 87 16.97 25.34 -0.10
N PRO A 88 16.25 26.28 -0.73
CA PRO A 88 16.58 26.75 -2.07
C PRO A 88 18.05 27.20 -2.15
N GLY A 89 18.80 26.63 -3.09
CA GLY A 89 20.21 26.95 -3.33
C GLY A 89 21.24 26.03 -2.66
N ASP A 90 20.82 25.16 -1.73
CA ASP A 90 21.77 24.33 -0.96
C ASP A 90 22.41 23.19 -1.76
N ARG A 91 21.91 22.89 -2.96
CA ARG A 91 22.22 21.65 -3.70
C ARG A 91 23.71 21.40 -3.91
N GLU A 92 24.47 22.44 -4.25
CA GLU A 92 25.92 22.33 -4.49
C GLU A 92 26.69 22.04 -3.20
N ALA A 93 26.27 22.61 -2.07
CA ALA A 93 26.89 22.40 -0.77
C ALA A 93 26.64 21.00 -0.20
N MET A 94 25.55 20.33 -0.64
CA MET A 94 25.11 19.05 -0.07
C MET A 94 25.94 17.83 -0.46
N ARG A 95 26.94 17.95 -1.35
CA ARG A 95 27.85 16.83 -1.69
C ARG A 95 27.12 15.52 -2.06
N LEU A 96 26.07 15.65 -2.87
CA LEU A 96 25.22 14.53 -3.30
C LEU A 96 26.00 13.41 -4.02
N ASP A 97 27.17 13.74 -4.59
CA ASP A 97 28.14 12.80 -5.16
C ASP A 97 28.57 11.73 -4.15
N ARG A 98 28.84 12.12 -2.90
CA ARG A 98 29.24 11.19 -1.84
C ARG A 98 28.07 10.32 -1.38
N LEU A 99 26.87 10.90 -1.27
CA LEU A 99 25.67 10.16 -0.86
C LEU A 99 25.30 9.08 -1.89
N ALA A 100 25.44 9.39 -3.19
CA ALA A 100 25.17 8.43 -4.26
C ALA A 100 26.08 7.19 -4.19
N ALA A 101 27.29 7.32 -3.63
CA ALA A 101 28.21 6.19 -3.44
C ALA A 101 27.68 5.13 -2.46
N LEU A 102 26.73 5.49 -1.58
CA LEU A 102 26.05 4.54 -0.69
C LEU A 102 25.06 3.63 -1.45
N LYS A 103 24.79 3.90 -2.73
CA LYS A 103 23.86 3.14 -3.59
C LYS A 103 22.44 3.04 -3.02
N LEU A 104 22.03 4.04 -2.26
CA LEU A 104 20.68 4.17 -1.75
C LEU A 104 19.88 5.13 -2.62
N PRO A 105 18.55 4.98 -2.69
CA PRO A 105 17.66 6.01 -3.22
C PRO A 105 17.76 7.29 -2.39
N ILE A 106 17.84 8.44 -3.06
CA ILE A 106 17.96 9.74 -2.39
C ILE A 106 16.73 10.59 -2.70
N LEU A 107 15.99 10.93 -1.66
CA LEU A 107 14.88 11.88 -1.69
C LEU A 107 15.41 13.24 -1.25
N TYR A 108 15.62 14.14 -2.21
CA TYR A 108 16.12 15.49 -1.97
C TYR A 108 14.94 16.44 -1.76
N VAL A 109 14.60 16.71 -0.51
CA VAL A 109 13.45 17.51 -0.09
C VAL A 109 13.88 18.95 0.13
N VAL A 110 13.49 19.82 -0.78
CA VAL A 110 13.68 21.28 -0.70
C VAL A 110 12.46 21.90 -0.04
N VAL A 111 12.68 22.60 1.07
CA VAL A 111 11.66 23.38 1.77
C VAL A 111 11.75 24.83 1.32
N ASP A 112 10.82 25.24 0.46
CA ASP A 112 10.69 26.60 -0.05
C ASP A 112 9.37 27.22 0.44
N PRO A 113 9.38 28.08 1.46
CA PRO A 113 8.17 28.74 1.95
C PRO A 113 7.43 29.59 0.90
N ALA A 114 8.07 29.93 -0.22
CA ALA A 114 7.43 30.63 -1.34
C ALA A 114 6.73 29.68 -2.33
N ALA A 115 6.92 28.36 -2.21
CA ALA A 115 6.27 27.38 -3.07
C ALA A 115 4.75 27.40 -2.89
N THR A 116 4.02 27.51 -3.99
CA THR A 116 2.55 27.54 -3.99
C THR A 116 1.91 26.16 -4.10
N ALA A 117 2.69 25.14 -4.48
CA ALA A 117 2.27 23.76 -4.56
C ALA A 117 3.46 22.80 -4.38
N THR A 118 3.20 21.64 -3.79
CA THR A 118 4.20 20.57 -3.69
C THR A 118 4.54 20.00 -5.06
N SER A 119 5.81 19.75 -5.35
CA SER A 119 6.26 19.12 -6.60
C SER A 119 7.24 17.97 -6.33
N GLY A 120 7.45 17.12 -7.35
CA GLY A 120 8.39 16.00 -7.26
C GLY A 120 8.39 15.14 -8.53
N PRO A 121 9.18 14.06 -8.58
CA PRO A 121 9.17 13.12 -9.69
C PRO A 121 7.83 12.38 -9.80
N VAL A 122 7.63 11.68 -10.92
CA VAL A 122 6.48 10.78 -11.14
C VAL A 122 6.70 9.42 -10.47
N GLN A 123 7.96 9.01 -10.30
CA GLN A 123 8.35 7.74 -9.71
C GLN A 123 9.32 7.98 -8.55
N ALA A 124 9.35 7.04 -7.60
CA ALA A 124 10.34 7.05 -6.55
C ALA A 124 11.77 6.92 -7.12
N PRO A 125 12.78 7.51 -6.47
CA PRO A 125 14.17 7.36 -6.88
C PRO A 125 14.56 5.88 -6.90
N ALA A 126 15.35 5.50 -7.91
CA ALA A 126 16.02 4.21 -7.95
C ALA A 126 17.27 4.23 -7.05
N SER A 127 17.87 3.06 -6.86
CA SER A 127 19.16 2.95 -6.14
C SER A 127 20.22 3.82 -6.81
N ALA A 128 20.97 4.58 -5.99
CA ALA A 128 22.00 5.53 -6.40
C ALA A 128 21.51 6.73 -7.21
N THR A 129 20.19 6.97 -7.30
CA THR A 129 19.64 8.16 -7.97
C THR A 129 19.11 9.18 -6.96
N VAL A 130 19.11 10.44 -7.38
CA VAL A 130 18.59 11.57 -6.60
C VAL A 130 17.38 12.12 -7.31
N GLU A 131 16.25 12.19 -6.61
CA GLU A 131 15.08 12.89 -7.10
C GLU A 131 14.71 14.03 -6.17
N GLU A 132 14.34 15.17 -6.76
CA GLU A 132 14.02 16.40 -6.04
C GLU A 132 12.53 16.53 -5.78
N TYR A 133 12.19 16.95 -4.57
CA TYR A 133 10.85 17.22 -4.09
C TYR A 133 10.84 18.63 -3.53
N VAL A 134 9.87 19.44 -3.93
CA VAL A 134 9.71 20.79 -3.38
C VAL A 134 8.45 20.81 -2.54
N VAL A 135 8.58 21.25 -1.29
CA VAL A 135 7.47 21.45 -0.35
C VAL A 135 7.56 22.85 0.26
N ASP A 136 6.42 23.37 0.72
CA ASP A 136 6.36 24.69 1.36
C ASP A 136 6.83 24.66 2.83
N ARG A 137 6.65 23.51 3.50
CA ARG A 137 7.02 23.30 4.90
C ARG A 137 7.38 21.84 5.20
N MET A 138 8.10 21.61 6.29
CA MET A 138 8.48 20.27 6.74
C MET A 138 7.44 19.73 7.75
N ASP A 139 6.25 19.37 7.25
CA ASP A 139 5.20 18.75 8.04
C ASP A 139 4.54 17.55 7.35
N TYR A 140 3.69 16.82 8.06
CA TYR A 140 3.05 15.62 7.52
C TYR A 140 2.20 15.92 6.26
N ASP A 141 1.47 17.03 6.25
CA ASP A 141 0.55 17.38 5.16
C ASP A 141 1.28 17.75 3.87
N ALA A 142 2.43 18.40 3.98
CA ALA A 142 3.27 18.70 2.83
C ALA A 142 3.96 17.44 2.28
N LEU A 143 4.37 16.52 3.15
CA LEU A 143 5.11 15.31 2.77
C LEU A 143 4.23 14.16 2.27
N ARG A 144 2.97 14.05 2.75
CA ARG A 144 2.06 12.92 2.44
C ARG A 144 1.72 12.77 0.95
N GLY A 145 1.91 13.82 0.15
CA GLY A 145 1.57 13.82 -1.28
C GLY A 145 2.46 12.92 -2.13
N ARG A 146 3.78 13.12 -2.11
CA ARG A 146 4.74 12.33 -2.90
C ARG A 146 5.94 11.82 -2.10
N VAL A 147 6.44 12.59 -1.13
CA VAL A 147 7.64 12.23 -0.38
C VAL A 147 7.41 10.94 0.42
N LEU A 148 6.38 10.87 1.26
CA LEU A 148 6.11 9.67 2.05
C LEU A 148 5.74 8.46 1.19
N PRO A 149 4.85 8.57 0.18
CA PRO A 149 4.58 7.45 -0.73
C PRO A 149 5.83 6.90 -1.41
N HIS A 150 6.69 7.78 -1.95
CA HIS A 150 7.93 7.35 -2.61
C HIS A 150 8.95 6.76 -1.64
N LEU A 151 9.00 7.26 -0.39
CA LEU A 151 9.81 6.65 0.67
C LEU A 151 9.38 5.20 0.92
N ILE A 152 8.07 4.94 0.99
CA ILE A 152 7.56 3.57 1.16
C ILE A 152 7.80 2.72 -0.09
N ASP A 153 7.75 3.28 -1.30
CA ASP A 153 8.12 2.55 -2.52
C ASP A 153 9.58 2.09 -2.53
N CYS A 154 10.49 2.83 -1.88
CA CYS A 154 11.88 2.41 -1.65
C CYS A 154 12.01 1.26 -0.63
N CYS A 155 10.96 0.94 0.13
CA CYS A 155 10.97 -0.02 1.24
C CYS A 155 10.42 -1.41 0.88
N ARG A 156 10.57 -1.82 -0.39
CA ARG A 156 9.98 -3.06 -0.89
C ARG A 156 10.36 -4.29 -0.04
N GLY A 157 9.34 -4.99 0.47
CA GLY A 157 9.50 -6.19 1.29
C GLY A 157 9.75 -5.96 2.78
N ILE A 158 9.69 -4.71 3.25
CA ILE A 158 9.75 -4.34 4.68
C ILE A 158 8.69 -3.27 5.04
N GLU A 159 7.73 -2.98 4.17
CA GLU A 159 6.77 -1.89 4.31
C GLU A 159 6.01 -1.96 5.65
N VAL A 160 5.64 -3.19 6.05
CA VAL A 160 4.96 -3.46 7.33
C VAL A 160 5.85 -3.10 8.52
N ALA A 161 7.14 -3.44 8.48
CA ALA A 161 8.08 -3.06 9.55
C ALA A 161 8.21 -1.54 9.66
N VAL A 162 8.26 -0.86 8.51
CA VAL A 162 8.34 0.61 8.46
C VAL A 162 7.16 1.25 9.17
N GLY A 163 5.92 0.90 8.80
CA GLY A 163 4.75 1.48 9.44
C GLY A 163 4.53 1.01 10.89
N ARG A 164 4.96 -0.21 11.23
CA ARG A 164 4.94 -0.70 12.61
C ARG A 164 5.81 0.16 13.53
N GLN A 165 7.02 0.47 13.08
CA GLN A 165 8.05 1.18 13.85
C GLN A 165 7.90 2.71 13.78
N LEU A 166 7.37 3.25 12.68
CA LEU A 166 7.15 4.68 12.47
C LEU A 166 5.64 4.96 12.29
N PRO A 167 4.92 5.33 13.37
CA PRO A 167 3.48 5.53 13.34
C PRO A 167 2.98 6.52 12.28
N ALA A 168 3.73 7.60 12.02
CA ALA A 168 3.44 8.56 10.95
C ALA A 168 3.29 7.91 9.56
N LEU A 169 3.91 6.76 9.32
CA LEU A 169 3.90 6.10 8.02
C LEU A 169 2.80 5.05 7.88
N ARG A 170 2.01 4.77 8.93
CA ARG A 170 0.98 3.71 8.93
C ARG A 170 -0.07 3.89 7.85
N ASP A 171 -0.57 5.10 7.67
CA ASP A 171 -1.52 5.45 6.62
C ASP A 171 -0.92 5.19 5.24
N THR A 172 0.29 5.68 5.00
CA THR A 172 0.96 5.58 3.70
C THR A 172 1.26 4.12 3.36
N VAL A 173 1.74 3.35 4.34
CA VAL A 173 1.98 1.90 4.20
C VAL A 173 0.67 1.16 3.93
N SER A 174 -0.40 1.45 4.68
CA SER A 174 -1.69 0.77 4.53
C SER A 174 -2.35 1.08 3.20
N ALA A 175 -2.25 2.33 2.73
CA ALA A 175 -2.72 2.73 1.40
C ALA A 175 -1.96 2.00 0.29
N LYS A 176 -0.62 1.87 0.40
CA LYS A 176 0.19 1.10 -0.54
C LYS A 176 -0.20 -0.39 -0.55
N LEU A 177 -0.25 -1.03 0.63
CA LEU A 177 -0.65 -2.43 0.76
C LEU A 177 -2.03 -2.69 0.15
N THR A 178 -2.97 -1.77 0.38
CA THR A 178 -4.33 -1.82 -0.17
C THR A 178 -4.32 -1.73 -1.70
N ARG A 179 -3.55 -0.80 -2.25
CA ARG A 179 -3.38 -0.66 -3.71
C ARG A 179 -2.77 -1.92 -4.32
N ASP A 180 -1.70 -2.46 -3.74
CA ASP A 180 -1.01 -3.65 -4.26
C ASP A 180 -1.91 -4.89 -4.19
N ALA A 181 -2.64 -5.08 -3.09
CA ALA A 181 -3.63 -6.15 -2.95
C ALA A 181 -4.79 -6.02 -3.94
N SER A 182 -5.27 -4.80 -4.16
CA SER A 182 -6.34 -4.51 -5.13
C SER A 182 -5.89 -4.80 -6.56
N LEU A 183 -4.66 -4.43 -6.92
CA LEU A 183 -4.05 -4.78 -8.21
C LEU A 183 -3.88 -6.29 -8.39
N ASN A 184 -3.51 -7.02 -7.34
CA ASN A 184 -3.41 -8.49 -7.42
C ASN A 184 -4.79 -9.13 -7.59
N SER A 185 -5.81 -8.63 -6.90
CA SER A 185 -7.20 -9.10 -7.05
C SER A 185 -7.74 -8.82 -8.46
N LEU A 186 -7.42 -7.66 -9.02
CA LEU A 186 -7.69 -7.31 -10.42
C LEU A 186 -7.05 -8.31 -11.39
N LYS A 187 -5.76 -8.63 -11.20
CA LYS A 187 -5.02 -9.57 -12.06
C LYS A 187 -5.64 -10.97 -12.02
N VAL A 188 -5.97 -11.47 -10.83
CA VAL A 188 -6.63 -12.78 -10.65
C VAL A 188 -7.97 -12.81 -11.40
N ALA A 189 -8.85 -11.83 -11.12
CA ALA A 189 -10.16 -11.75 -11.75
C ALA A 189 -10.09 -11.56 -13.28
N GLY A 190 -9.10 -10.77 -13.76
CA GLY A 190 -8.89 -10.51 -15.17
C GLY A 190 -8.35 -11.71 -15.94
N ALA A 191 -7.41 -12.46 -15.37
CA ALA A 191 -6.80 -13.63 -16.02
C ALA A 191 -7.83 -14.75 -16.27
N SER A 192 -8.66 -15.05 -15.28
CA SER A 192 -9.68 -16.10 -15.39
C SER A 192 -10.79 -15.78 -16.39
N ALA A 193 -11.11 -14.50 -16.55
CA ALA A 193 -12.15 -14.10 -17.50
C ALA A 193 -11.74 -14.30 -18.97
N VAL A 194 -10.45 -14.45 -19.29
CA VAL A 194 -9.96 -14.87 -20.62
C VAL A 194 -10.33 -16.32 -20.91
N VAL A 195 -10.31 -17.18 -19.88
CA VAL A 195 -10.65 -18.61 -20.00
C VAL A 195 -12.16 -18.82 -20.17
N ASP A 196 -12.96 -17.98 -19.52
CA ASP A 196 -14.44 -18.06 -19.54
C ASP A 196 -15.06 -17.79 -20.93
N HIS A 197 -14.30 -17.23 -21.89
CA HIS A 197 -14.80 -16.89 -23.24
C HIS A 197 -14.62 -18.02 -24.29
N VAL A 198 -14.19 -19.23 -23.89
CA VAL A 198 -14.13 -20.39 -24.79
C VAL A 198 -15.50 -21.11 -24.80
N PRO A 199 -16.26 -21.14 -25.93
CA PRO A 199 -17.69 -21.49 -25.95
C PRO A 199 -18.05 -22.92 -25.47
N VAL A 200 -17.12 -23.86 -25.52
CA VAL A 200 -17.34 -25.27 -25.12
C VAL A 200 -16.82 -25.54 -23.69
N LEU A 201 -15.93 -24.68 -23.18
CA LEU A 201 -15.27 -24.84 -21.88
C LEU A 201 -15.87 -23.94 -20.77
N GLY A 202 -16.53 -22.83 -21.14
CA GLY A 202 -16.86 -21.72 -20.24
C GLY A 202 -17.93 -21.98 -19.16
N VAL A 203 -18.84 -22.94 -19.32
CA VAL A 203 -19.91 -23.17 -18.30
C VAL A 203 -19.39 -24.00 -17.12
N VAL A 204 -18.68 -25.10 -17.40
CA VAL A 204 -18.09 -25.94 -16.36
C VAL A 204 -16.85 -25.26 -15.79
N LEU A 205 -15.92 -24.81 -16.63
CA LEU A 205 -14.71 -24.16 -16.15
C LEU A 205 -14.97 -22.76 -15.59
N GLY A 206 -15.97 -22.01 -16.03
CA GLY A 206 -16.28 -20.68 -15.46
C GLY A 206 -16.87 -20.74 -14.06
N ALA A 207 -17.60 -21.80 -13.71
CA ALA A 207 -18.03 -22.04 -12.33
C ALA A 207 -16.84 -22.44 -11.43
N PHE A 208 -15.90 -23.25 -11.93
CA PHE A 208 -14.70 -23.62 -11.20
C PHE A 208 -13.66 -22.47 -11.12
N ALA A 209 -13.54 -21.66 -12.17
CA ALA A 209 -12.67 -20.49 -12.24
C ALA A 209 -13.20 -19.36 -11.35
N SER A 210 -14.51 -19.10 -11.33
CA SER A 210 -15.11 -18.12 -10.40
C SER A 210 -14.99 -18.53 -8.92
N ALA A 211 -15.07 -19.83 -8.61
CA ALA A 211 -14.80 -20.34 -7.27
C ALA A 211 -13.30 -20.21 -6.89
N GLY A 212 -12.40 -20.52 -7.83
CA GLY A 212 -10.94 -20.34 -7.66
C GLY A 212 -10.55 -18.87 -7.46
N ASP A 213 -11.10 -17.98 -8.28
CA ASP A 213 -10.91 -16.52 -8.18
C ASP A 213 -11.38 -16.00 -6.84
N MET A 214 -12.57 -16.41 -6.41
CA MET A 214 -13.13 -16.00 -5.13
C MET A 214 -12.23 -16.44 -3.97
N MET A 215 -11.71 -17.67 -3.99
CA MET A 215 -10.75 -18.13 -2.98
C MET A 215 -9.44 -17.32 -3.02
N ALA A 216 -8.86 -17.12 -4.19
CA ALA A 216 -7.61 -16.38 -4.34
C ALA A 216 -7.73 -14.91 -3.90
N ILE A 217 -8.79 -14.21 -4.32
CA ILE A 217 -9.09 -12.82 -3.91
C ILE A 217 -9.33 -12.77 -2.40
N THR A 218 -10.07 -13.72 -1.83
CA THR A 218 -10.29 -13.79 -0.39
C THR A 218 -8.96 -13.97 0.37
N GLY A 219 -8.06 -14.84 -0.11
CA GLY A 219 -6.73 -15.00 0.47
C GLY A 219 -5.88 -13.72 0.42
N ILE A 220 -5.97 -12.96 -0.68
CA ILE A 220 -5.33 -11.64 -0.82
C ILE A 220 -5.89 -10.67 0.22
N GLN A 221 -7.22 -10.60 0.38
CA GLN A 221 -7.89 -9.72 1.34
C GLN A 221 -7.54 -10.09 2.79
N MET A 222 -7.50 -11.37 3.13
CA MET A 222 -7.11 -11.82 4.47
C MET A 222 -5.63 -11.48 4.77
N THR A 223 -4.75 -11.67 3.80
CA THR A 223 -3.33 -11.30 3.93
C THR A 223 -3.18 -9.78 4.09
N LEU A 224 -3.94 -8.99 3.34
CA LEU A 224 -4.00 -7.53 3.47
C LEU A 224 -4.41 -7.11 4.89
N MET A 225 -5.50 -7.69 5.41
CA MET A 225 -6.00 -7.41 6.77
C MET A 225 -4.93 -7.66 7.84
N LEU A 226 -4.22 -8.79 7.75
CA LEU A 226 -3.12 -9.12 8.66
C LEU A 226 -1.94 -8.15 8.56
N ASN A 227 -1.53 -7.78 7.33
CA ASN A 227 -0.44 -6.83 7.12
C ASN A 227 -0.78 -5.40 7.60
N ILE A 228 -2.02 -4.95 7.40
CA ILE A 228 -2.47 -3.66 7.95
C ILE A 228 -2.47 -3.75 9.48
N GLY A 229 -3.03 -4.81 10.07
CA GLY A 229 -2.97 -5.01 11.52
C GLY A 229 -1.54 -4.97 12.08
N ALA A 230 -0.60 -5.64 11.41
CA ALA A 230 0.82 -5.65 11.76
C ALA A 230 1.47 -4.27 11.67
N THR A 231 1.08 -3.48 10.66
CA THR A 231 1.47 -2.08 10.46
C THR A 231 1.01 -1.20 11.62
N TYR A 232 -0.17 -1.45 12.18
CA TYR A 232 -0.70 -0.78 13.37
C TYR A 232 -0.22 -1.41 14.70
N GLY A 233 0.86 -2.20 14.67
CA GLY A 233 1.49 -2.73 15.88
C GLY A 233 0.85 -3.99 16.45
N ARG A 234 -0.25 -4.50 15.87
CA ARG A 234 -0.84 -5.78 16.31
C ARG A 234 0.03 -6.96 15.87
N ASP A 235 -0.01 -8.03 16.63
CA ASP A 235 0.62 -9.27 16.18
C ASP A 235 -0.33 -10.03 15.24
N PRO A 236 0.13 -10.46 14.06
CA PRO A 236 -0.68 -11.23 13.12
C PRO A 236 -1.22 -12.50 13.76
N ASP A 237 -2.55 -12.61 13.87
CA ASP A 237 -3.24 -13.80 14.37
C ASP A 237 -4.56 -14.01 13.63
N PHE A 238 -5.03 -15.25 13.57
CA PHE A 238 -6.34 -15.58 13.02
C PHE A 238 -7.50 -15.02 13.85
N ASN A 239 -7.35 -14.83 15.16
CA ASN A 239 -8.39 -14.20 15.98
C ASN A 239 -8.62 -12.74 15.55
N GLN A 240 -7.54 -12.03 15.22
CA GLN A 240 -7.62 -10.67 14.66
C GLN A 240 -8.41 -10.64 13.36
N LEU A 241 -8.24 -11.65 12.49
CA LEU A 241 -9.00 -11.72 11.24
C LEU A 241 -10.52 -11.84 11.50
N TRP A 242 -10.91 -12.59 12.54
CA TRP A 242 -12.31 -12.70 12.96
C TRP A 242 -12.88 -11.40 13.52
N GLU A 243 -12.08 -10.63 14.26
CA GLU A 243 -12.47 -9.29 14.74
C GLU A 243 -12.71 -8.30 13.59
N LEU A 244 -11.95 -8.42 12.51
CA LEU A 244 -12.02 -7.53 11.37
C LEU A 244 -13.12 -7.91 10.36
N LEU A 245 -13.61 -9.15 10.37
CA LEU A 245 -14.66 -9.59 9.45
C LEU A 245 -15.95 -8.75 9.57
N PRO A 246 -16.47 -8.45 10.77
CA PRO A 246 -17.60 -7.52 10.93
C PRO A 246 -17.28 -6.09 10.49
N VAL A 247 -16.03 -5.64 10.63
CA VAL A 247 -15.62 -4.29 10.18
C VAL A 247 -15.76 -4.15 8.68
N VAL A 248 -15.27 -5.15 7.95
CA VAL A 248 -15.34 -5.22 6.49
C VAL A 248 -16.78 -5.49 6.01
N GLY A 249 -17.46 -6.44 6.66
CA GLY A 249 -18.81 -6.87 6.31
C GLY A 249 -19.92 -5.87 6.69
N GLY A 250 -19.72 -5.08 7.75
CA GLY A 250 -20.65 -4.08 8.26
C GLY A 250 -20.59 -2.75 7.51
N GLY A 251 -19.42 -2.38 6.96
CA GLY A 251 -19.22 -1.15 6.19
C GLY A 251 -19.93 -1.18 4.83
N PHE A 252 -19.55 -2.05 3.90
CA PHE A 252 -20.15 -2.07 2.54
C PHE A 252 -21.24 -3.14 2.34
N GLY A 253 -21.24 -4.18 3.17
CA GLY A 253 -22.20 -5.28 3.09
C GLY A 253 -21.87 -6.30 1.98
N TRP A 254 -21.66 -7.57 2.37
CA TRP A 254 -21.45 -8.68 1.41
C TRP A 254 -22.62 -8.85 0.41
N ARG A 255 -23.81 -8.37 0.80
CA ARG A 255 -25.00 -8.35 -0.05
C ARG A 255 -24.90 -7.33 -1.19
N ALA A 256 -24.28 -6.17 -0.99
CA ALA A 256 -24.11 -5.17 -2.03
C ALA A 256 -23.19 -5.69 -3.13
N LEU A 257 -22.02 -6.24 -2.76
CA LEU A 257 -21.11 -6.93 -3.68
C LEU A 257 -21.80 -8.09 -4.40
N ALA A 258 -22.52 -8.96 -3.67
CA ALA A 258 -23.20 -10.10 -4.27
C ALA A 258 -24.29 -9.68 -5.27
N ARG A 259 -25.04 -8.62 -4.96
CA ARG A 259 -26.10 -8.10 -5.84
C ARG A 259 -25.51 -7.52 -7.13
N GLU A 260 -24.41 -6.79 -7.00
CA GLU A 260 -23.68 -6.26 -8.13
C GLU A 260 -23.09 -7.38 -9.00
N LEU A 261 -22.38 -8.34 -8.41
CA LEU A 261 -21.86 -9.52 -9.11
C LEU A 261 -22.99 -10.31 -9.79
N SER A 262 -24.14 -10.48 -9.15
CA SER A 262 -25.30 -11.19 -9.71
C SER A 262 -25.96 -10.46 -10.88
N GLY A 263 -25.93 -9.12 -10.89
CA GLY A 263 -26.50 -8.30 -11.95
C GLY A 263 -25.66 -8.26 -13.23
N PHE A 264 -24.44 -8.81 -13.22
CA PHE A 264 -23.47 -8.71 -14.32
C PHE A 264 -23.27 -10.00 -15.13
N ILE A 265 -23.99 -11.08 -14.83
CA ILE A 265 -23.94 -12.33 -15.59
C ILE A 265 -24.91 -12.21 -16.79
N PRO A 266 -24.49 -12.22 -18.09
CA PRO A 266 -23.19 -12.51 -18.71
C PRO A 266 -22.58 -11.36 -19.56
N VAL A 267 -23.00 -10.09 -19.38
CA VAL A 267 -22.65 -8.97 -20.30
C VAL A 267 -21.43 -8.15 -19.83
N GLY A 268 -20.99 -8.28 -18.57
CA GLY A 268 -20.04 -7.34 -17.95
C GLY A 268 -18.61 -7.32 -18.53
N GLY A 269 -18.16 -8.39 -19.20
CA GLY A 269 -16.81 -8.47 -19.75
C GLY A 269 -15.69 -8.48 -18.69
N ILE A 270 -14.49 -8.89 -19.13
CA ILE A 270 -13.27 -9.05 -18.31
C ILE A 270 -12.95 -7.79 -17.47
N ILE A 271 -13.15 -6.61 -18.07
CA ILE A 271 -12.81 -5.31 -17.47
C ILE A 271 -13.66 -5.05 -16.22
N ILE A 272 -14.98 -5.27 -16.27
CA ILE A 272 -15.87 -4.96 -15.14
C ILE A 272 -15.61 -5.91 -13.99
N LYS A 273 -15.45 -7.22 -14.26
CA LYS A 273 -15.12 -8.22 -13.23
C LYS A 273 -13.82 -7.84 -12.50
N ALA A 274 -12.79 -7.47 -13.25
CA ALA A 274 -11.50 -7.08 -12.70
C ALA A 274 -11.58 -5.77 -11.89
N ALA A 275 -12.39 -4.79 -12.34
CA ALA A 275 -12.63 -3.54 -11.63
C ALA A 275 -13.40 -3.76 -10.31
N ILE A 276 -14.40 -4.65 -10.27
CA ILE A 276 -15.13 -5.00 -9.05
C ILE A 276 -14.19 -5.68 -8.04
N ALA A 277 -13.34 -6.61 -8.49
CA ALA A 277 -12.37 -7.28 -7.62
C ALA A 277 -11.35 -6.29 -7.00
N TYR A 278 -10.90 -5.31 -7.79
CA TYR A 278 -10.07 -4.21 -7.31
C TYR A 278 -10.81 -3.39 -6.26
N ALA A 279 -12.00 -2.88 -6.58
CA ALA A 279 -12.76 -1.98 -5.72
C ALA A 279 -13.18 -2.64 -4.41
N GLY A 280 -13.64 -3.90 -4.45
CA GLY A 280 -13.96 -4.66 -3.25
C GLY A 280 -12.76 -4.82 -2.32
N THR A 281 -11.57 -5.04 -2.87
CA THR A 281 -10.33 -5.16 -2.08
C THR A 281 -9.88 -3.80 -1.52
N ALA A 282 -10.09 -2.71 -2.26
CA ALA A 282 -9.81 -1.36 -1.78
C ALA A 282 -10.65 -1.02 -0.55
N VAL A 283 -11.95 -1.33 -0.57
CA VAL A 283 -12.86 -1.15 0.58
C VAL A 283 -12.41 -1.96 1.80
N VAL A 284 -11.93 -3.19 1.60
CA VAL A 284 -11.39 -4.01 2.70
C VAL A 284 -10.21 -3.29 3.36
N GLY A 285 -9.22 -2.87 2.57
CA GLY A 285 -8.02 -2.23 3.09
C GLY A 285 -8.29 -0.89 3.78
N GLU A 286 -9.10 -0.04 3.16
CA GLU A 286 -9.50 1.25 3.74
C GLU A 286 -10.34 1.07 5.01
N GLY A 287 -11.28 0.12 5.01
CA GLY A 287 -12.10 -0.16 6.18
C GLY A 287 -11.30 -0.66 7.39
N VAL A 288 -10.30 -1.52 7.15
CA VAL A 288 -9.40 -2.01 8.21
C VAL A 288 -8.49 -0.89 8.72
N SER A 289 -7.94 -0.08 7.82
CA SER A 289 -7.12 1.09 8.19
C SER A 289 -7.93 2.09 9.02
N TYR A 290 -9.17 2.38 8.57
CA TYR A 290 -10.09 3.25 9.29
C TYR A 290 -10.41 2.72 10.69
N TYR A 291 -10.64 1.42 10.84
CA TYR A 291 -10.91 0.79 12.13
C TYR A 291 -9.73 0.92 13.09
N TYR A 292 -8.51 0.63 12.65
CA TYR A 292 -7.34 0.77 13.52
C TYR A 292 -7.07 2.23 13.90
N ARG A 293 -7.33 3.17 12.99
CA ARG A 293 -7.13 4.59 13.23
C ARG A 293 -8.18 5.21 14.17
N HIS A 294 -9.44 4.83 14.04
CA HIS A 294 -10.54 5.51 14.74
C HIS A 294 -11.20 4.65 15.83
N GLY A 295 -10.81 3.38 15.96
CA GLY A 295 -11.43 2.43 16.89
C GLY A 295 -12.88 2.07 16.57
N ARG A 296 -13.37 2.42 15.37
CA ARG A 296 -14.76 2.21 14.94
C ARG A 296 -14.85 1.82 13.47
N GLN A 297 -15.96 1.22 13.07
CA GLN A 297 -16.17 0.80 11.68
C GLN A 297 -16.38 2.00 10.75
N MET A 298 -15.93 1.86 9.49
CA MET A 298 -16.21 2.83 8.44
C MET A 298 -17.71 2.80 8.11
N GLY A 299 -18.31 3.98 7.94
CA GLY A 299 -19.73 4.10 7.59
C GLY A 299 -20.03 3.57 6.19
N VAL A 300 -21.29 3.19 5.96
CA VAL A 300 -21.73 2.62 4.67
C VAL A 300 -21.52 3.59 3.51
N GLU A 301 -21.84 4.86 3.71
CA GLU A 301 -21.71 5.90 2.68
C GLU A 301 -20.25 6.12 2.28
N ASP A 302 -19.33 6.16 3.26
CA ASP A 302 -17.90 6.28 3.01
C ASP A 302 -17.35 5.05 2.30
N ALA A 303 -17.78 3.85 2.72
CA ALA A 303 -17.40 2.60 2.06
C ALA A 303 -17.88 2.54 0.60
N SER A 304 -19.10 3.02 0.32
CA SER A 304 -19.64 3.12 -1.03
C SER A 304 -18.87 4.12 -1.89
N ARG A 305 -18.49 5.28 -1.35
CA ARG A 305 -17.63 6.24 -2.06
C ARG A 305 -16.27 5.64 -2.42
N VAL A 306 -15.59 5.00 -1.47
CA VAL A 306 -14.32 4.31 -1.71
C VAL A 306 -14.48 3.28 -2.83
N TYR A 307 -15.57 2.50 -2.79
CA TYR A 307 -15.86 1.51 -3.82
C TYR A 307 -16.03 2.13 -5.21
N ASP A 308 -16.88 3.16 -5.34
CA ASP A 308 -17.21 3.79 -6.61
C ASP A 308 -15.99 4.51 -7.23
N ASP A 309 -15.21 5.20 -6.41
CA ASP A 309 -13.96 5.85 -6.81
C ASP A 309 -12.94 4.82 -7.30
N ALA A 310 -12.71 3.75 -6.52
CA ALA A 310 -11.78 2.69 -6.85
C ALA A 310 -12.20 1.93 -8.13
N LYS A 311 -13.50 1.64 -8.29
CA LYS A 311 -14.05 0.97 -9.48
C LYS A 311 -13.90 1.84 -10.72
N SER A 312 -14.18 3.13 -10.61
CA SER A 312 -14.04 4.09 -11.71
C SER A 312 -12.58 4.20 -12.16
N ALA A 313 -11.66 4.35 -11.20
CA ALA A 313 -10.22 4.41 -11.46
C ALA A 313 -9.71 3.11 -12.11
N ALA A 314 -10.10 1.94 -11.60
CA ALA A 314 -9.71 0.64 -12.14
C ALA A 314 -10.26 0.42 -13.56
N THR A 315 -11.50 0.83 -13.82
CA THR A 315 -12.10 0.74 -15.17
C THR A 315 -11.37 1.63 -16.17
N ALA A 316 -11.03 2.87 -15.77
CA ALA A 316 -10.26 3.78 -16.61
C ALA A 316 -8.86 3.23 -16.92
N PHE A 317 -8.16 2.73 -15.89
CA PHE A 317 -6.85 2.10 -16.04
C PHE A 317 -6.89 0.88 -16.98
N ALA A 318 -7.86 -0.01 -16.80
CA ALA A 318 -8.03 -1.18 -17.66
C ALA A 318 -8.29 -0.77 -19.12
N ARG A 319 -9.18 0.20 -19.37
CA ARG A 319 -9.46 0.71 -20.72
C ARG A 319 -8.21 1.29 -21.40
N ASP A 320 -7.41 2.08 -20.68
CA ASP A 320 -6.17 2.64 -21.20
C ASP A 320 -5.16 1.54 -21.57
N LEU A 321 -5.00 0.53 -20.71
CA LEU A 321 -4.14 -0.60 -20.98
C LEU A 321 -4.58 -1.37 -22.25
N PHE A 322 -5.88 -1.64 -22.40
CA PHE A 322 -6.43 -2.29 -23.60
C PHE A 322 -6.20 -1.45 -24.86
N ALA A 323 -6.36 -0.12 -24.78
CA ALA A 323 -6.12 0.78 -25.90
C ALA A 323 -4.65 0.75 -26.36
N ARG A 324 -3.70 0.70 -25.42
CA ARG A 324 -2.26 0.60 -25.71
C ARG A 324 -1.90 -0.73 -26.36
N VAL A 325 -2.40 -1.85 -25.84
CA VAL A 325 -2.16 -3.19 -26.41
C VAL A 325 -2.69 -3.29 -27.84
N ARG A 326 -3.90 -2.76 -28.11
CA ARG A 326 -4.48 -2.72 -29.46
C ARG A 326 -3.67 -1.87 -30.44
N ARG A 327 -3.00 -0.82 -29.96
CA ARG A 327 -2.14 0.04 -30.80
C ARG A 327 -0.82 -0.65 -31.15
N ASN A 328 -0.22 -1.37 -30.20
CA ASN A 328 1.04 -2.08 -30.40
C ASN A 328 0.91 -3.42 -31.17
N GLY A 329 -0.31 -3.96 -31.30
CA GLY A 329 -0.58 -5.18 -32.10
C GLY A 329 -0.97 -4.92 -33.56
N LYS A 330 -0.85 -3.67 -34.04
CA LYS A 330 -1.08 -3.28 -35.44
C LYS A 330 0.20 -2.96 -36.22
N ASP A 331 1.35 -3.09 -35.56
CA ASP A 331 2.70 -3.06 -36.14
C ASP A 331 3.28 -4.48 -36.13
#